data_AF-A0A431E9A3-F1
#
_entry.id   AF-A0A431E9A3-F1
#
_cell.length_a   1.000
_cell.length_b   1.000
_cell.length_c   1.000
_cell.angle_alpha   90.00
_cell.angle_beta   90.00
_cell.angle_gamma   90.00
#
_symmetry.space_group_name_H-M   'P 1'
#
loop_
_entity.id
_entity.type
_entity.pdbx_description
1 polymer ?
#
loop_
_entity_poly.entity_id
_entity_poly.type
_entity_poly.pdbx_seq_one_letter_code
_entity_poly.pdbx_strand_id
1 'polypeptide(L)'
;MKPEYNVYVKTTSTCNLNCDYCYTGGRTKDIRFDPVKTSDWVKKLLTKVSRIRIKFHGGEPLYDNLVDDILLFISLLKDFRAKIDYDITTNLTYRLNDKILYLFRAYIESGIISTSWDIPYRFKTKSDL
;
A
#
# COMPACT_ATOMS: atom_id res chain seq x y z
N MET A 1 -5.34 7.75 21.20
CA MET A 1 -6.20 6.54 21.11
C MET A 1 -5.68 5.62 20.01
N LYS A 2 -5.48 4.32 20.32
CA LYS A 2 -5.00 3.31 19.36
C LYS A 2 -6.10 2.99 18.32
N PRO A 3 -5.75 2.61 17.07
CA PRO A 3 -6.74 2.18 16.08
C PRO A 3 -7.41 0.88 16.54
N GLU A 4 -8.71 0.75 16.28
CA GLU A 4 -9.49 -0.45 16.62
C GLU A 4 -9.17 -1.61 15.68
N TYR A 5 -8.88 -1.30 14.41
CA TYR A 5 -8.48 -2.28 13.40
C TYR A 5 -7.27 -1.82 12.60
N ASN A 6 -6.47 -2.80 12.18
CA ASN A 6 -5.44 -2.65 11.15
C ASN A 6 -5.90 -3.43 9.91
N VAL A 7 -6.18 -2.71 8.82
CA VAL A 7 -6.62 -3.28 7.54
C VAL A 7 -5.43 -3.26 6.59
N TYR A 8 -5.04 -4.43 6.08
CA TYR A 8 -3.97 -4.54 5.08
C TYR A 8 -4.59 -4.62 3.68
N VAL A 9 -4.36 -3.61 2.86
CA VAL A 9 -4.80 -3.57 1.46
C VAL A 9 -3.64 -4.04 0.59
N LYS A 10 -3.77 -5.26 0.07
CA LYS A 10 -2.85 -5.80 -0.95
C LYS A 10 -3.17 -5.14 -2.30
N THR A 11 -2.43 -4.10 -2.64
CA THR A 11 -2.62 -3.29 -3.87
C THR A 11 -2.35 -4.09 -5.14
N THR A 12 -1.29 -4.89 -5.14
CA THR A 12 -0.97 -5.82 -6.22
C THR A 12 -0.22 -7.05 -5.70
N SER A 13 -0.16 -8.13 -6.47
CA SER A 13 0.84 -9.20 -6.32
C SER A 13 2.15 -8.92 -7.09
N THR A 14 2.14 -7.98 -8.02
CA THR A 14 3.26 -7.65 -8.91
C THR A 14 4.28 -6.74 -8.23
N CYS A 15 5.56 -6.99 -8.46
CA CYS A 15 6.65 -6.16 -7.96
C CYS A 15 7.69 -5.95 -9.06
N ASN A 16 8.38 -4.82 -9.02
CA ASN A 16 9.53 -4.57 -9.90
C ASN A 16 10.81 -5.28 -9.44
N LEU A 17 10.81 -5.86 -8.23
CA LEU A 17 11.88 -6.70 -7.68
C LEU A 17 11.44 -8.16 -7.63
N ASN A 18 12.41 -9.07 -7.52
CA ASN A 18 12.19 -10.52 -7.46
C ASN A 18 12.92 -11.16 -6.26
N CYS A 19 12.71 -10.62 -5.05
CA CYS A 19 13.45 -11.06 -3.87
C CYS A 19 13.15 -12.54 -3.53
N ASP A 20 14.19 -13.31 -3.21
CA ASP A 20 14.08 -14.77 -3.02
C ASP A 20 13.24 -15.21 -1.82
N TYR A 21 13.14 -14.35 -0.82
CA TYR A 21 12.35 -14.55 0.40
C TYR A 21 10.94 -13.94 0.28
N CYS A 22 10.57 -13.39 -0.88
CA CYS A 22 9.28 -12.74 -1.07
C CYS A 22 8.18 -13.79 -1.31
N TYR A 23 7.19 -13.83 -0.42
CA TYR A 23 6.05 -14.74 -0.54
C TYR A 23 5.18 -14.50 -1.80
N THR A 24 5.26 -13.31 -2.42
CA THR A 24 4.57 -13.03 -3.70
C THR A 24 5.40 -13.41 -4.93
N GLY A 25 6.68 -13.74 -4.76
CA GLY A 25 7.57 -14.25 -5.80
C GLY A 25 7.82 -13.30 -6.98
N GLY A 26 7.59 -12.00 -6.83
CA GLY A 26 7.90 -10.92 -7.79
C GLY A 26 7.13 -10.93 -9.13
N ARG A 27 6.71 -12.09 -9.63
CA ARG A 27 6.14 -12.31 -10.97
C ARG A 27 4.98 -13.32 -10.96
N THR A 28 4.12 -13.26 -9.95
CA THR A 28 2.87 -14.03 -9.96
C THR A 28 1.83 -13.37 -10.85
N LYS A 29 0.72 -14.08 -11.15
CA LYS A 29 -0.43 -13.54 -11.89
C LYS A 29 -0.80 -12.16 -11.34
N ASP A 30 -0.93 -11.15 -12.20
CA ASP A 30 -1.18 -9.76 -11.77
C ASP A 30 -2.58 -9.66 -11.16
N ILE A 31 -2.64 -9.69 -9.83
CA ILE A 31 -3.85 -9.49 -9.05
C ILE A 31 -3.76 -8.08 -8.50
N ARG A 32 -4.58 -7.17 -9.02
CA ARG A 32 -4.72 -5.80 -8.52
C ARG A 32 -5.97 -5.66 -7.66
N PHE A 33 -5.90 -4.80 -6.66
CA PHE A 33 -7.10 -4.44 -5.90
C PHE A 33 -8.04 -3.58 -6.76
N ASP A 34 -9.34 -3.70 -6.48
CA ASP A 34 -10.37 -2.85 -7.07
C ASP A 34 -10.67 -1.74 -6.04
N PRO A 35 -10.31 -0.46 -6.30
CA PRO A 35 -10.44 0.59 -5.31
C PRO A 35 -11.89 0.84 -4.90
N VAL A 36 -12.84 0.67 -5.82
CA VAL A 36 -14.27 0.87 -5.54
C VAL A 36 -14.78 -0.25 -4.64
N LYS A 37 -14.63 -1.51 -5.05
CA LYS A 37 -15.11 -2.66 -4.26
C LYS A 37 -14.42 -2.76 -2.89
N THR A 38 -13.12 -2.48 -2.85
CA THR A 38 -12.36 -2.47 -1.59
C THR A 38 -12.87 -1.35 -0.68
N SER A 39 -13.13 -0.15 -1.22
CA SER A 39 -13.70 0.95 -0.43
C SER A 39 -15.08 0.57 0.12
N ASP A 40 -15.95 -0.06 -0.66
CA ASP A 40 -17.29 -0.43 -0.22
C ASP A 40 -17.28 -1.46 0.92
N TRP A 41 -16.29 -2.35 0.94
CA TRP A 41 -16.07 -3.22 2.09
C TRP A 41 -15.60 -2.43 3.33
N VAL A 42 -14.63 -1.52 3.16
CA VAL A 42 -14.10 -0.70 4.26
C VAL A 42 -15.17 0.25 4.84
N LYS A 43 -16.04 0.83 4.01
CA LYS A 43 -17.17 1.67 4.46
C LYS A 43 -18.05 0.96 5.48
N LYS A 44 -18.30 -0.34 5.31
CA LYS A 44 -19.09 -1.16 6.27
C LYS A 44 -18.40 -1.33 7.62
N LEU A 45 -17.06 -1.23 7.66
CA LEU A 45 -16.27 -1.25 8.88
C LEU A 45 -16.26 0.13 9.55
N LEU A 46 -16.11 1.20 8.75
CA LEU A 46 -16.05 2.59 9.23
C LEU A 46 -17.31 3.04 9.97
N THR A 47 -18.48 2.45 9.71
CA THR A 47 -19.72 2.76 10.45
C THR A 47 -19.74 2.21 11.88
N LYS A 48 -18.78 1.34 12.25
CA LYS A 48 -18.77 0.60 13.52
C LYS A 48 -17.63 1.00 14.45
N VAL A 49 -16.78 1.94 14.03
CA VAL A 49 -15.49 2.25 14.66
C VAL A 49 -15.26 3.75 14.67
N SER A 50 -14.46 4.21 15.62
CA SER A 50 -14.05 5.60 15.74
C SER A 50 -12.71 5.89 15.05
N ARG A 51 -11.83 4.88 14.96
CA ARG A 51 -10.52 5.00 14.30
C ARG A 51 -10.04 3.67 13.73
N ILE A 52 -9.54 3.69 12.50
CA ILE A 52 -8.84 2.55 11.88
C ILE A 52 -7.51 2.97 11.27
N ARG A 53 -6.68 1.97 10.99
CA ARG A 53 -5.44 2.13 10.22
C ARG A 53 -5.49 1.26 8.98
N ILE A 54 -5.24 1.86 7.82
CA ILE A 54 -5.18 1.16 6.54
C ILE A 54 -3.74 1.15 6.07
N LYS A 55 -3.22 -0.03 5.73
CA LYS A 55 -1.84 -0.22 5.29
C LYS A 55 -1.81 -0.72 3.86
N PHE A 56 -1.27 0.08 2.96
CA PHE A 56 -1.02 -0.33 1.58
C PHE A 56 0.25 -1.20 1.52
N HIS A 57 0.10 -2.43 1.05
CA HIS A 57 1.18 -3.39 0.86
C HIS A 57 0.94 -4.15 -0.45
N GLY A 58 1.81 -5.09 -0.79
CA GLY A 58 1.57 -6.12 -1.80
C GLY A 58 2.87 -6.69 -2.33
N GLY A 59 2.99 -6.75 -3.65
CA GLY A 59 4.28 -6.66 -4.31
C GLY A 59 4.84 -5.25 -4.11
N GLU A 60 4.62 -4.35 -5.06
CA GLU A 60 5.01 -2.95 -4.93
C GLU A 60 3.81 -1.99 -5.10
N PRO A 61 3.36 -1.30 -4.04
CA PRO A 61 2.24 -0.35 -4.12
C PRO A 61 2.47 0.86 -5.03
N LEU A 62 3.72 1.17 -5.39
CA LEU A 62 4.06 2.23 -6.35
C LEU A 62 4.20 1.71 -7.80
N TYR A 63 3.87 0.44 -8.06
CA TYR A 63 3.90 -0.16 -9.39
C TYR A 63 2.76 0.36 -10.29
N ASP A 64 3.02 0.57 -11.58
CA ASP A 64 2.05 0.76 -12.68
C ASP A 64 0.69 1.38 -12.31
N ASN A 65 0.63 2.72 -12.23
CA ASN A 65 -0.57 3.53 -11.93
C ASN A 65 -1.32 3.22 -10.62
N LEU A 66 -0.82 2.31 -9.75
CA LEU A 66 -1.49 2.01 -8.47
C LEU A 66 -1.61 3.21 -7.54
N VAL A 67 -0.77 4.24 -7.71
CA VAL A 67 -0.92 5.51 -6.99
C VAL A 67 -2.27 6.15 -7.27
N ASP A 68 -2.77 6.09 -8.51
CA ASP A 68 -4.09 6.62 -8.87
C ASP A 68 -5.21 5.80 -8.22
N ASP A 69 -5.09 4.47 -8.21
CA ASP A 69 -6.05 3.59 -7.54
C ASP A 69 -6.08 3.83 -6.02
N ILE A 70 -4.92 4.04 -5.40
CA ILE A 70 -4.81 4.36 -3.97
C ILE A 70 -5.47 5.71 -3.68
N LEU A 71 -5.21 6.74 -4.50
CA LEU A 71 -5.82 8.05 -4.35
C LEU A 71 -7.35 7.99 -4.53
N LEU A 72 -7.83 7.23 -5.51
CA LEU A 72 -9.25 6.98 -5.70
C LEU A 72 -9.86 6.31 -4.46
N PHE A 73 -9.25 5.23 -3.98
CA PHE A 73 -9.67 4.54 -2.77
C PHE A 73 -9.77 5.47 -1.55
N ILE A 74 -8.75 6.31 -1.33
CA ILE A 74 -8.75 7.30 -0.23
C ILE A 74 -9.88 8.31 -0.41
N SER A 75 -10.07 8.84 -1.62
CA SER A 75 -11.12 9.83 -1.91
C SER A 75 -12.53 9.30 -1.61
N LEU A 76 -12.76 8.00 -1.82
CA LEU A 76 -14.05 7.33 -1.57
C LEU A 76 -14.35 7.14 -0.07
N LEU A 77 -13.39 7.41 0.81
CA LEU A 77 -13.51 7.25 2.27
C LEU A 77 -13.50 8.59 3.03
N LYS A 78 -13.33 9.72 2.35
CA LYS A 78 -13.07 11.04 2.96
C LYS A 78 -14.21 11.56 3.87
N ASP A 79 -15.46 11.17 3.59
CA ASP A 79 -16.64 11.74 4.24
C ASP A 79 -17.11 10.92 5.47
N PHE A 80 -16.27 10.01 5.97
CA PHE A 80 -16.60 9.21 7.15
C PHE A 80 -16.18 9.90 8.45
N ARG A 81 -17.04 9.79 9.47
CA ARG A 81 -16.75 10.30 10.82
C ARG A 81 -15.55 9.61 11.48
N ALA A 82 -15.34 8.34 11.17
CA ALA A 82 -14.22 7.57 11.70
C ALA A 82 -12.89 8.13 11.19
N LYS A 83 -11.92 8.30 12.11
CA LYS A 83 -10.57 8.71 11.72
C LYS A 83 -9.85 7.56 11.01
N ILE A 84 -9.21 7.86 9.88
CA ILE A 84 -8.44 6.89 9.11
C ILE A 84 -6.98 7.35 9.08
N ASP A 85 -6.07 6.51 9.58
CA ASP A 85 -4.64 6.69 9.35
C ASP A 85 -4.21 5.80 8.19
N TYR A 86 -3.40 6.32 7.27
CA TYR A 86 -2.88 5.57 6.13
C TYR A 86 -1.38 5.32 6.27
N ASP A 87 -0.97 4.07 6.15
CA ASP A 87 0.44 3.66 6.07
C ASP A 87 0.72 3.03 4.70
N ILE A 88 1.99 3.01 4.30
CA ILE A 88 2.44 2.31 3.09
C ILE A 88 3.76 1.59 3.35
N THR A 89 3.90 0.40 2.79
CA THR A 89 5.18 -0.32 2.71
C THR A 89 5.59 -0.42 1.25
N THR A 90 6.75 0.13 0.91
CA THR A 90 7.27 0.20 -0.46
C THR A 90 8.77 -0.05 -0.48
N ASN A 91 9.28 -0.67 -1.53
CA ASN A 91 10.71 -0.86 -1.70
C ASN A 91 11.46 0.46 -1.98
N LEU A 92 10.77 1.56 -2.31
CA LEU A 92 11.36 2.87 -2.65
C LEU A 92 12.44 2.79 -3.74
N THR A 93 12.27 1.92 -4.72
CA THR A 93 13.20 1.81 -5.87
C THR A 93 12.72 2.57 -7.11
N TYR A 94 11.44 2.95 -7.15
CA TYR A 94 10.92 3.86 -8.17
C TYR A 94 11.33 5.32 -7.91
N ARG A 95 11.48 6.09 -8.98
CA ARG A 95 11.67 7.55 -8.88
C ARG A 95 10.44 8.19 -8.25
N LEU A 96 10.66 8.96 -7.18
CA LEU A 96 9.60 9.73 -6.52
C LEU A 96 9.20 10.92 -7.39
N ASN A 97 8.07 10.80 -8.09
CA ASN A 97 7.46 11.88 -8.85
C ASN A 97 6.48 12.69 -7.98
N ASP A 98 5.97 13.79 -8.51
CA ASP A 98 5.07 14.69 -7.77
C ASP A 98 3.80 13.99 -7.28
N LYS A 99 3.30 13.00 -8.02
CA LYS A 99 2.10 12.25 -7.63
C LYS A 99 2.37 11.36 -6.40
N ILE A 100 3.52 10.68 -6.37
CA ILE A 100 3.95 9.88 -5.21
C ILE A 100 4.19 10.78 -4.01
N LEU A 101 4.87 11.92 -4.21
CA LEU A 101 5.12 12.89 -3.16
C LEU A 101 3.81 13.49 -2.62
N TYR A 102 2.82 13.73 -3.49
CA TYR A 102 1.48 14.16 -3.10
C TYR A 102 0.79 13.10 -2.25
N LEU A 103 0.77 11.83 -2.68
CA LEU A 103 0.22 10.74 -1.87
C LEU A 103 0.86 10.72 -0.46
N PHE A 104 2.19 10.80 -0.40
CA PHE A 104 2.93 10.73 0.86
C PHE A 104 2.62 11.91 1.77
N ARG A 105 2.69 13.14 1.26
CA ARG A 105 2.47 14.36 2.07
C ARG A 105 1.01 14.57 2.44
N ALA A 106 0.09 14.37 1.50
CA ALA A 106 -1.32 14.67 1.73
C ALA A 106 -2.02 13.61 2.59
N TYR A 107 -1.61 12.34 2.50
CA TYR A 107 -2.37 11.25 3.10
C TYR A 107 -1.56 10.34 4.03
N ILE A 108 -0.28 10.08 3.73
CA ILE A 108 0.56 9.20 4.55
C ILE A 108 1.28 9.95 5.67
N GLU A 109 1.34 11.29 5.65
CA GLU A 109 2.07 12.10 6.65
C GLU A 109 1.61 11.85 8.09
N SER A 110 0.34 11.50 8.28
CA SER A 110 -0.20 11.12 9.60
C SER A 110 0.07 9.67 10.01
N GLY A 111 0.60 8.86 9.10
CA GLY A 111 0.91 7.44 9.26
C GLY A 111 2.40 7.13 9.10
N ILE A 112 2.69 5.96 8.53
CA ILE A 112 4.06 5.42 8.43
C ILE A 112 4.40 5.06 6.98
N ILE A 113 5.55 5.53 6.51
CA ILE A 113 6.20 5.03 5.28
C ILE A 113 7.27 4.03 5.72
N SER A 114 7.06 2.74 5.40
CA SER A 114 8.02 1.67 5.68
C SER A 114 8.76 1.28 4.40
N THR A 115 10.08 1.07 4.49
CA THR A 115 10.88 0.60 3.34
C THR A 115 11.63 -0.69 3.61
N SER A 116 11.61 -1.60 2.64
CA SER A 116 12.30 -2.89 2.70
C SER A 116 13.76 -2.72 2.32
N TRP A 117 14.70 -2.88 3.26
CA TRP A 117 16.13 -2.65 3.01
C TRP A 117 16.99 -3.82 3.50
N ASP A 118 17.42 -4.67 2.55
CA ASP A 118 18.31 -5.81 2.83
C ASP A 118 19.60 -5.72 1.99
N ILE A 119 20.73 -5.39 2.64
CA ILE A 119 21.99 -5.05 1.97
C ILE A 119 22.52 -6.12 1.00
N PRO A 120 22.47 -7.44 1.29
CA PRO A 120 23.01 -8.43 0.35
C PRO A 120 22.05 -8.76 -0.81
N TYR A 121 20.75 -8.52 -0.63
CA TYR A 121 19.70 -9.20 -1.41
C TYR A 121 18.70 -8.24 -2.10
N ARG A 122 18.69 -6.94 -1.78
CA ARG A 122 17.68 -6.00 -2.27
C ARG A 122 17.57 -5.93 -3.80
N PHE A 123 18.66 -6.16 -4.52
CA PHE A 123 18.70 -6.17 -5.98
C PHE A 123 19.20 -7.49 -6.57
N LYS A 124 19.32 -8.54 -5.75
CA LYS A 124 19.79 -9.85 -6.17
C LYS A 124 18.67 -10.88 -6.11
N THR A 125 18.76 -11.85 -7.00
CA THR A 125 17.94 -13.06 -7.04
C THR A 125 18.82 -14.29 -6.76
N LYS A 126 18.23 -15.46 -6.54
CA LYS A 126 18.93 -16.73 -6.32
C LYS A 126 19.88 -17.10 -7.45
N SER A 127 19.65 -16.60 -8.66
CA SER A 127 20.53 -16.79 -9.82
C SER A 127 21.73 -15.82 -9.85
N ASP A 128 21.74 -14.79 -9.02
CA ASP A 128 22.84 -13.82 -8.88
C ASP A 128 23.80 -14.17 -7.73
N LEU A 129 23.59 -15.33 -7.10
CA LEU A 129 24.39 -15.93 -6.01
C LEU A 129 25.03 -17.24 -6.49
#